data_AF-A0A0M3QYN0-F1
#
_entry.id   AF-A0A0M3QYN0-F1
#
_cell.length_a   1.000
_cell.length_b   1.000
_cell.length_c   1.000
_cell.angle_alpha   90.00
_cell.angle_beta   90.00
_cell.angle_gamma   90.00
#
_symmetry.space_group_name_H-M   'P 1'
#
loop_
_entity.id
_entity.type
_entity.pdbx_description
1 polymer ?
#
loop_
_entity_poly.entity_id
_entity_poly.type
_entity_poly.pdbx_seq_one_letter_code
_entity_poly.pdbx_strand_id
1 'polypeptide(L)' 'RIKTAADIRYLHELKVQISQKRRSISVSKQMDRDLCNQHFGTFETFWGRPGHGARDGDKINKLKLDNLLYGAPET' A
#
# COMPACT_ATOMS: atom_id res chain seq x y z
N ARG A 1 -10.84 -11.04 -47.21
CA ARG A 1 -11.39 -12.09 -46.32
C ARG A 1 -12.35 -11.44 -45.35
N ILE A 2 -13.65 -11.69 -45.48
CA ILE A 2 -14.68 -11.13 -44.57
C ILE A 2 -14.51 -11.80 -43.21
N LYS A 3 -14.41 -11.01 -42.13
CA LYS A 3 -14.37 -11.55 -40.77
C LYS A 3 -15.75 -12.04 -40.41
N THR A 4 -15.86 -13.27 -39.92
CA THR A 4 -17.15 -13.83 -39.49
C THR A 4 -17.66 -13.06 -38.27
N ALA A 5 -18.96 -13.14 -38.00
CA ALA A 5 -19.53 -12.54 -36.79
C ALA A 5 -18.87 -13.10 -35.50
N ALA A 6 -18.43 -14.36 -35.53
CA ALA A 6 -17.66 -14.97 -34.45
C ALA A 6 -16.28 -14.31 -34.28
N ASP A 7 -15.56 -14.07 -35.37
CA ASP A 7 -14.26 -13.38 -35.34
C ASP A 7 -14.38 -11.96 -34.78
N ILE A 8 -15.45 -11.24 -35.12
CA ILE A 8 -15.71 -9.89 -34.63
C ILE A 8 -15.96 -9.90 -33.12
N ARG A 9 -16.78 -10.84 -32.62
CA ARG A 9 -17.04 -11.00 -31.18
C ARG A 9 -15.77 -11.36 -30.42
N TYR A 10 -15.01 -12.32 -30.90
CA TYR A 10 -13.76 -12.73 -30.28
C TYR A 10 -12.75 -11.57 -30.17
N LEU A 11 -12.58 -10.80 -31.25
CA LEU A 11 -11.71 -9.62 -31.22
C LEU A 11 -12.21 -8.54 -30.27
N HIS A 12 -13.52 -8.37 -30.13
CA HIS A 12 -14.10 -7.45 -29.17
C HIS A 12 -13.83 -7.90 -27.73
N GLU A 13 -14.07 -9.18 -27.42
CA GLU A 13 -13.77 -9.75 -26.09
C GLU A 13 -12.29 -9.61 -25.72
N LEU A 14 -11.38 -9.89 -26.65
CA LEU A 14 -9.94 -9.68 -26.44
C LEU A 14 -9.63 -8.22 -26.08
N LYS A 15 -10.21 -7.25 -26.79
CA LYS A 15 -10.02 -5.83 -26.49
C LYS A 15 -10.55 -5.46 -25.11
N VAL A 16 -11.70 -6.01 -24.72
CA VAL A 16 -12.27 -5.82 -23.38
C VAL A 16 -11.33 -6.38 -22.31
N GLN A 17 -10.86 -7.62 -22.48
CA GLN A 17 -9.93 -8.27 -21.54
C GLN A 17 -8.64 -7.49 -21.36
N ILE A 18 -8.03 -7.02 -22.45
CA ILE A 18 -6.81 -6.19 -22.40
C ILE A 18 -7.10 -4.89 -21.65
N SER A 19 -8.23 -4.24 -21.92
CA SER A 19 -8.60 -2.98 -21.27
C SER A 19 -8.82 -3.16 -19.76
N GLN A 20 -9.51 -4.23 -19.37
CA GLN A 20 -9.71 -4.60 -17.97
C GLN A 20 -8.39 -4.90 -17.27
N LYS A 21 -7.51 -5.69 -17.89
CA LYS A 21 -6.18 -6.01 -17.34
C LYS A 21 -5.34 -4.76 -17.11
N ARG A 22 -5.31 -3.83 -18.08
CA ARG A 22 -4.58 -2.56 -17.94
C ARG A 22 -5.12 -1.71 -16.78
N ARG A 23 -6.46 -1.64 -16.64
CA ARG A 23 -7.10 -0.94 -15.51
C ARG A 23 -6.74 -1.58 -14.18
N SER A 24 -6.84 -2.91 -14.07
CA SER A 24 -6.49 -3.65 -12.85
C SER A 24 -5.04 -3.42 -12.43
N ILE A 25 -4.09 -3.47 -13.37
CA ILE A 25 -2.67 -3.17 -13.09
C ILE A 25 -2.50 -1.73 -12.58
N SER A 26 -3.19 -0.76 -13.19
CA SER A 26 -3.12 0.63 -12.77
C SER A 26 -3.67 0.83 -11.35
N VAL A 27 -4.79 0.18 -11.02
CA VAL A 27 -5.40 0.23 -9.69
C VAL A 27 -4.46 -0.39 -8.65
N SER A 28 -3.91 -1.58 -8.93
CA SER A 28 -2.96 -2.23 -8.01
C SER A 28 -1.75 -1.34 -7.72
N LYS A 29 -1.15 -0.75 -8.77
CA LYS A 29 -0.03 0.18 -8.59
C LYS A 29 -0.40 1.42 -7.79
N GLN A 30 -1.62 1.92 -7.91
CA GLN A 30 -2.09 3.04 -7.13
C GLN A 30 -2.27 2.65 -5.66
N MET A 31 -2.88 1.49 -5.40
CA MET A 31 -3.04 0.97 -4.04
C MET A 31 -1.69 0.75 -3.35
N ASP A 32 -0.69 0.21 -4.06
CA ASP A 32 0.67 0.04 -3.51
C ASP A 32 1.30 1.38 -3.12
N ARG A 33 1.08 2.43 -3.93
CA ARG A 33 1.54 3.79 -3.62
C ARG A 33 0.81 4.38 -2.43
N ASP A 34 -0.50 4.22 -2.36
CA ASP A 34 -1.31 4.75 -1.28
C ASP A 34 -0.95 4.08 0.06
N LEU A 35 -0.71 2.76 0.03
CA LEU A 35 -0.20 2.02 1.19
C LEU A 35 1.20 2.50 1.59
N CYS A 36 2.08 2.75 0.62
CA CYS A 36 3.40 3.30 0.88
C CYS A 36 3.33 4.68 1.55
N ASN A 37 2.42 5.54 1.06
CA ASN A 37 2.18 6.87 1.59
C ASN A 37 1.62 6.81 3.02
N GLN A 38 0.77 5.82 3.33
CA GLN A 38 0.22 5.62 4.67
C GLN A 38 1.33 5.39 5.72
N HIS A 39 2.47 4.83 5.34
CA HIS A 39 3.59 4.61 6.28
C HIS A 39 4.14 5.91 6.90
N PHE A 40 4.03 7.05 6.21
CA PHE A 40 4.51 8.33 6.73
C PHE A 40 3.57 8.90 7.78
N GLY A 41 2.25 8.70 7.64
CA GLY A 41 1.26 9.23 8.59
C GLY A 41 1.42 8.67 10.00
N THR A 42 1.96 7.46 10.13
CA THR A 42 2.16 6.78 11.42
C THR A 42 3.56 6.96 12.00
N PHE A 43 4.47 7.62 11.27
CA PHE A 43 5.89 7.68 11.64
C PHE A 43 6.10 8.38 12.99
N GLU A 44 5.32 9.43 13.26
CA GLU A 44 5.38 10.20 14.50
C GLU A 44 4.54 9.61 15.64
N THR A 45 3.76 8.55 15.37
CA THR A 45 2.95 7.91 16.40
C THR A 45 3.82 7.24 17.46
N PHE A 46 3.25 6.94 18.61
CA PHE A 46 3.99 6.30 19.72
C PHE A 46 4.68 5.00 19.28
N TRP A 47 4.01 4.20 18.44
CA TRP A 47 4.51 2.91 17.95
C TRP A 47 5.27 2.99 16.62
N GLY A 48 5.27 4.15 15.95
CA GLY A 48 5.89 4.32 14.64
C GLY A 48 5.19 3.51 13.53
N ARG A 49 5.98 2.92 12.61
CA ARG A 49 5.47 2.15 11.47
C ARG A 49 4.65 0.92 11.92
N PRO A 50 3.36 0.80 11.54
CA PRO A 50 2.56 -0.39 11.84
C PRO A 50 3.04 -1.60 11.03
N GLY A 51 3.09 -2.76 11.69
CA GLY A 51 3.18 -4.06 11.03
C GLY A 51 4.59 -4.57 10.69
N HIS A 52 5.65 -3.79 10.84
CA HIS A 52 7.04 -4.26 10.76
C HIS A 52 7.81 -3.57 11.88
N GLY A 53 8.23 -4.35 12.88
CA GLY A 53 8.89 -3.89 14.10
C GLY A 53 9.98 -2.85 13.83
N ALA A 54 10.22 -2.02 14.86
CA ALA A 54 11.18 -0.93 14.91
C ALA A 54 12.40 -1.20 14.00
N ARG A 55 12.72 -0.25 13.11
CA ARG A 55 13.96 -0.32 12.32
C ARG A 55 15.12 -0.62 13.26
N ASP A 56 15.90 -1.66 12.97
CA ASP A 56 17.16 -1.95 13.65
C ASP A 56 18.09 -0.74 13.43
N GLY A 57 18.04 0.22 14.34
CA GLY A 57 18.71 1.51 14.20
C GLY A 57 17.71 2.65 14.12
N ASP A 58 17.19 3.08 15.26
CA ASP A 58 17.67 4.31 15.87
C ASP A 58 16.99 4.52 17.23
N LYS A 59 17.76 5.00 18.19
CA LYS A 59 17.50 5.05 19.64
C LYS A 59 16.27 5.90 20.06
N ILE A 60 15.48 6.42 19.12
CA ILE A 60 14.40 7.38 19.35
C ILE A 60 13.12 6.71 19.87
N ASN A 61 12.79 5.49 19.42
CA ASN A 61 11.59 4.79 19.89
C ASN A 61 11.76 4.14 21.28
N LYS A 62 13.00 3.86 21.69
CA LYS A 62 13.29 3.41 23.07
C LYS A 62 12.91 4.47 24.10
N LEU A 63 13.09 5.76 23.77
CA LEU A 63 12.74 6.87 24.66
C LEU A 63 11.23 6.96 24.94
N LYS A 64 10.38 6.68 23.94
CA LYS A 64 8.91 6.68 24.13
C LYS A 64 8.45 5.53 25.05
N LEU A 65 9.04 4.34 24.90
CA LEU A 65 8.76 3.19 25.77
C LEU A 65 9.30 3.38 27.18
N ASP A 66 10.53 3.89 27.33
CA ASP A 66 11.11 4.18 28.63
C ASP A 66 10.31 5.26 29.37
N ASN A 67 9.80 6.28 28.66
CA ASN A 67 8.88 7.26 29.25
C ASN A 67 7.54 6.65 29.68
N LEU A 68 7.01 5.65 28.97
CA LEU A 68 5.78 4.97 29.38
C LEU A 68 5.99 4.08 30.61
N LEU A 69 7.12 3.38 30.68
CA LEU A 69 7.41 2.38 31.72
C LEU A 69 8.03 3.00 32.98
N TYR A 70 8.82 4.06 32.82
CA TYR A 70 9.65 4.66 33.86
C TYR A 70 9.54 6.18 33.94
N GLY A 71 8.77 6.82 33.07
CA GLY A 71 8.49 8.25 33.17
C GLY A 71 7.66 8.54 34.43
N ALA A 72 8.02 9.62 35.14
CA ALA A 72 7.25 10.06 36.29
C ALA A 72 5.82 10.45 35.84
N PRO A 73 4.77 10.14 36.63
CA PRO A 73 3.43 10.63 36.32
C PRO A 73 3.46 12.16 36.29
N GLU A 74 2.91 12.76 35.24
CA GLU A 74 2.73 14.21 35.20
C GLU A 74 1.84 14.61 36.38
N THR A 75 2.38 15.45 37.26
CA THR A 75 1.70 16.01 38.45
C THR A 75 0.62 17.00 38.07
#